data_AF-A0A239ANN9-F1
#
_entry.id   AF-A0A239ANN9-F1
#
_cell.length_a   1.000
_cell.length_b   1.000
_cell.length_c   1.000
_cell.angle_alpha   90.00
_cell.angle_beta   90.00
_cell.angle_gamma   90.00
#
_symmetry.space_group_name_H-M   'P 1'
#
loop_
_entity.id
_entity.type
_entity.pdbx_description
1 polymer ?
#
loop_
_entity_poly.entity_id
_entity_poly.type
_entity_poly.pdbx_seq_one_letter_code
_entity_poly.pdbx_strand_id
1 'polypeptide(L)' 'MDLATSCVVNGQLLSESEQLEEGLALIVEGLQIAVERDFPDIVRVAIMLLRNLYQQNPSEVAETWRKATSTEPPEWMTQ' A
#
# COMPACT_ATOMS: atom_id res chain seq x y z
N MET A 1 -11.60 3.07 15.33
CA MET A 1 -11.08 2.52 14.06
C MET A 1 -9.68 2.01 14.37
N ASP A 2 -9.35 0.79 13.94
CA ASP A 2 -8.01 0.24 14.13
C ASP A 2 -6.99 1.03 13.28
N LEU A 3 -5.76 1.18 13.76
CA LEU A 3 -4.72 1.98 13.08
C LEU A 3 -4.43 1.45 11.67
N ALA A 4 -4.38 0.12 11.48
CA ALA A 4 -4.17 -0.47 10.17
C ALA A 4 -5.30 -0.09 9.20
N THR A 5 -6.55 -0.11 9.67
CA THR A 5 -7.70 0.32 8.87
C THR A 5 -7.59 1.80 8.49
N SER A 6 -7.22 2.66 9.44
CA SER A 6 -7.07 4.09 9.18
C SER A 6 -5.98 4.38 8.15
N CYS A 7 -4.83 3.69 8.24
CA CYS A 7 -3.74 3.86 7.28
C CYS A 7 -4.16 3.41 5.87
N VAL A 8 -4.78 2.23 5.73
CA VAL A 8 -5.22 1.73 4.41
C VAL A 8 -6.27 2.63 3.78
N VAL A 9 -7.28 3.07 4.53
CA VAL A 9 -8.35 3.95 4.01
C VAL A 9 -7.80 5.32 3.63
N ASN A 10 -7.02 5.96 4.50
CA ASN A 10 -6.45 7.27 4.18
C ASN A 10 -5.46 7.16 3.02
N GLY A 11 -4.67 6.09 2.98
CA GLY A 11 -3.74 5.85 1.89
C GLY A 11 -4.43 5.73 0.55
N GLN A 12 -5.55 4.99 0.48
CA GLN A 12 -6.39 4.93 -0.71
C GLN A 12 -6.91 6.33 -1.13
N LEU A 13 -7.49 7.08 -0.19
CA LEU A 13 -8.04 8.42 -0.48
C LEU A 13 -6.97 9.38 -1.01
N LEU A 14 -5.75 9.32 -0.48
CA LEU A 14 -4.63 10.12 -0.96
C LEU A 14 -4.17 9.69 -2.35
N SER A 15 -4.04 8.38 -2.60
CA SER A 15 -3.69 7.88 -3.94
C SER A 15 -4.72 8.26 -5.00
N GLU A 16 -6.01 8.29 -4.66
CA GLU A 16 -7.09 8.78 -5.53
C GLU A 16 -7.07 10.30 -5.74
N SER A 17 -6.42 11.04 -4.84
CA SER A 17 -6.27 12.51 -4.88
C SER A 17 -4.91 12.97 -5.45
N GLU A 18 -4.28 12.14 -6.28
CA GLU A 18 -2.97 12.38 -6.91
C GLU A 18 -1.79 12.51 -5.92
N GLN A 19 -1.98 12.17 -4.64
CA GLN A 19 -0.93 12.10 -3.62
C GLN A 19 -0.44 10.66 -3.50
N LEU A 20 0.11 10.13 -4.60
CA LEU A 20 0.48 8.72 -4.71
C LEU A 20 1.58 8.33 -3.71
N GLU A 21 2.57 9.19 -3.49
CA GLU A 21 3.69 8.92 -2.57
C GLU A 21 3.21 8.77 -1.12
N GLU A 22 2.47 9.75 -0.60
CA GLU A 22 1.89 9.65 0.74
C GLU A 22 0.85 8.53 0.85
N GLY A 23 0.03 8.35 -0.19
CA GLY A 23 -0.99 7.31 -0.23
C GLY A 23 -0.40 5.90 -0.17
N LEU A 24 0.65 5.63 -0.95
CA LEU A 24 1.35 4.36 -0.94
C LEU A 24 2.01 4.10 0.42
N ALA A 25 2.68 5.10 0.99
CA ALA A 25 3.35 4.96 2.28
C ALA A 25 2.36 4.54 3.39
N LEU A 26 1.17 5.15 3.42
CA LEU A 26 0.11 4.76 4.37
C LEU A 26 -0.45 3.36 4.10
N ILE A 27 -0.63 2.95 2.85
CA ILE A 27 -1.09 1.59 2.54
C ILE A 27 -0.04 0.55 2.98
N VAL A 28 1.25 0.83 2.77
CA VAL A 28 2.36 -0.04 3.19
C VAL A 28 2.41 -0.15 4.72
N GLU A 29 2.31 0.96 5.44
CA GLU A 29 2.26 0.97 6.90
C GLU A 29 1.05 0.19 7.41
N GLY A 30 -0.12 0.42 6.82
CA GLY A 30 -1.35 -0.31 7.15
C GLY A 30 -1.23 -1.82 6.92
N LEU A 31 -0.57 -2.23 5.82
CA LEU A 31 -0.27 -3.64 5.54
C LEU A 31 0.64 -4.25 6.60
N GLN A 32 1.72 -3.57 7.00
CA GLN A 32 2.65 -4.06 8.02
C GLN A 32 1.95 -4.27 9.36
N ILE A 33 1.17 -3.28 9.81
CA ILE A 33 0.41 -3.38 11.07
C ILE A 33 -0.62 -4.52 10.96
N ALA A 34 -1.32 -4.64 9.83
CA ALA A 34 -2.31 -5.70 9.63
C ALA A 34 -1.70 -7.10 9.67
N VAL A 35 -0.49 -7.28 9.12
CA VAL A 35 0.26 -8.55 9.22
C VAL A 35 0.67 -8.81 10.67
N GLU A 36 1.23 -7.82 11.37
CA GLU A 36 1.67 -7.98 12.77
C GLU A 36 0.53 -8.26 13.75
N ARG A 37 -0.68 -7.79 13.43
CA ARG A 37 -1.87 -7.90 14.30
C ARG A 37 -2.84 -9.01 13.89
N ASP A 38 -2.49 -9.83 12.89
CA ASP A 38 -3.34 -10.89 12.34
C ASP A 38 -4.71 -10.38 11.88
N PHE A 39 -4.73 -9.33 11.06
CA PHE A 39 -5.94 -8.80 10.41
C PHE A 39 -6.02 -9.21 8.94
N PRO A 40 -6.43 -10.46 8.63
CA PRO A 40 -6.33 -11.03 7.28
C PRO A 40 -7.17 -10.26 6.24
N ASP A 41 -8.31 -9.69 6.64
CA ASP A 41 -9.15 -8.91 5.73
C ASP A 41 -8.47 -7.60 5.32
N ILE A 42 -7.80 -6.93 6.25
CA ILE A 42 -7.06 -5.69 5.96
C ILE A 42 -5.84 -5.98 5.11
N VAL A 43 -5.11 -7.08 5.40
CA VAL A 43 -4.01 -7.56 4.55
C VAL A 43 -4.48 -7.76 3.11
N ARG A 44 -5.62 -8.45 2.92
CA ARG A 44 -6.19 -8.68 1.58
C ARG A 44 -6.53 -7.37 0.88
N VAL A 45 -7.17 -6.42 1.57
CA VAL A 45 -7.53 -5.11 0.99
C VAL A 45 -6.28 -4.34 0.59
N ALA A 46 -5.28 -4.22 1.46
CA ALA A 46 -4.04 -3.51 1.18
C ALA A 46 -3.30 -4.11 -0.02
N ILE A 47 -3.22 -5.45 -0.11
CA ILE A 47 -2.61 -6.13 -1.27
C ILE A 47 -3.35 -5.80 -2.57
N MET A 48 -4.69 -5.82 -2.58
CA MET A 48 -5.46 -5.48 -3.78
C MET A 48 -5.23 -4.03 -4.21
N LEU A 49 -5.20 -3.10 -3.26
CA LEU A 49 -4.94 -1.68 -3.54
C LEU A 49 -3.54 -1.48 -4.14
N LEU A 50 -2.51 -2.08 -3.53
CA LEU A 50 -1.13 -1.98 -4.01
C LEU A 50 -0.97 -2.54 -5.42
N ARG A 51 -1.60 -3.69 -5.74
CA ARG A 51 -1.61 -4.24 -7.10
C ARG A 51 -2.29 -3.31 -8.10
N ASN A 52 -3.45 -2.75 -7.73
CA ASN A 52 -4.17 -1.83 -8.61
C ASN A 52 -3.35 -0.56 -8.87
N LEU A 53 -2.74 0.03 -7.84
CA LEU A 53 -1.87 1.19 -7.99
C LEU A 53 -0.66 0.86 -8.88
N TYR A 54 -0.03 -0.30 -8.68
CA TYR A 54 1.09 -0.74 -9.50
C TYR A 54 0.69 -0.93 -10.98
N GLN A 55 -0.49 -1.50 -11.25
CA GLN A 55 -0.98 -1.67 -12.63
C GLN A 55 -1.23 -0.33 -13.33
N GLN A 56 -1.67 0.69 -12.60
CA GLN A 56 -1.93 2.02 -13.16
C GLN A 56 -0.64 2.82 -13.36
N ASN A 57 0.28 2.78 -12.39
CA ASN A 57 1.48 3.61 -12.36
C ASN A 57 2.73 2.79 -11.97
N PRO A 58 3.15 1.79 -12.76
CA PRO A 58 4.13 0.77 -12.32
C PRO A 58 5.50 1.36 -11.96
N SER A 59 6.01 2.28 -12.77
CA SER A 59 7.31 2.90 -12.53
C SER A 59 7.31 3.78 -11.28
N GLU A 60 6.24 4.56 -11.09
CA GLU A 60 6.11 5.49 -9.97
C GLU A 60 5.89 4.74 -8.65
N VAL A 61 5.01 3.73 -8.65
CA VAL A 61 4.79 2.88 -7.49
C VAL A 61 6.05 2.08 -7.14
N ALA A 62 6.79 1.55 -8.14
CA ALA A 62 8.04 0.86 -7.88
C ALA A 62 9.08 1.76 -7.20
N GLU A 63 9.21 3.00 -7.68
CA GLU A 63 10.14 3.96 -7.11
C GLU A 63 9.75 4.36 -5.68
N THR A 64 8.48 4.69 -5.46
CA THR A 64 7.96 5.03 -4.14
C THR A 64 8.08 3.85 -3.17
N TRP A 65 7.83 2.62 -3.62
CA TRP A 65 8.02 1.41 -2.81
C TRP A 65 9.49 1.26 -2.38
N ARG A 66 10.44 1.45 -3.29
CA ARG A 66 11.87 1.42 -2.95
C ARG A 66 12.25 2.50 -1.95
N LYS A 67 11.75 3.72 -2.12
CA LYS A 67 11.99 4.82 -1.16
C LYS A 67 11.45 4.47 0.23
N ALA A 68 10.24 3.91 0.31
CA ALA A 68 9.57 3.61 1.57
C ALA A 68 10.15 2.37 2.29
N THR A 69 10.53 1.33 1.53
CA THR A 69 10.88 0.02 2.09
C THR A 69 12.35 -0.36 1.94
N SER A 70 13.10 0.38 1.10
CA SER A 70 14.47 0.01 0.67
C SER A 70 14.56 -1.36 -0.02
N THR A 71 13.45 -1.89 -0.53
CA THR A 71 13.38 -3.17 -1.26
C THR A 71 12.70 -3.01 -2.60
N GLU A 72 12.87 -3.97 -3.51
CA GLU A 72 12.06 -4.02 -4.73
C GLU A 72 10.60 -4.39 -4.42
N PRO A 73 9.63 -3.95 -5.25
CA PRO A 73 8.26 -4.42 -5.16
C PRO A 73 8.20 -5.95 -5.20
N PRO A 74 7.46 -6.58 -4.26
CA PRO A 74 7.36 -8.03 -4.21
C PRO A 74 6.59 -8.59 -5.42
N GLU A 75 6.86 -9.85 -5.78
CA GLU A 75 6.27 -10.48 -6.98
C GLU A 75 4.73 -10.45 -6.98
N TRP A 76 4.09 -10.62 -5.83
CA TRP A 76 2.63 -10.57 -5.73
C TRP A 76 2.05 -9.20 -6.08
N MET A 77 2.85 -8.13 -6.02
CA MET A 77 2.44 -6.78 -6.39
C MET A 77 2.53 -6.55 -7.89
N THR A 78 3.54 -7.16 -8.53
CA THR A 78 3.90 -6.89 -9.93
C THR A 78 3.23 -7.86 -10.91
N GLN A 79 2.65 -8.96 -10.42
CA GLN A 79 1.79 -9.89 -11.15
C GLN A 79 0.34 -9.41 -11.21
#